data_AF-A0AAD7YXS5-F1
#
_entry.id   AF-A0AAD7YXS5-F1
#
_cell.length_a   1.000
_cell.length_b   1.000
_cell.length_c   1.000
_cell.angle_alpha   90.00
_cell.angle_beta   90.00
_cell.angle_gamma   90.00
#
_symmetry.space_group_name_H-M   'P 1'
#
loop_
_entity.id
_entity.type
_entity.pdbx_description
1 polymer ?
#
loop_
_entity_poly.entity_id
_entity_poly.type
_entity_poly.pdbx_seq_one_letter_code
_entity_poly.pdbx_strand_id
1 'polypeptide(L)'
;MKKGYKVTDVKREKKIGVAAENLEELIEKSCNKLGFNVSCAECRLCVAEDGTQVDDDEYLATLPSQTLFILLKNTEKMVTDFDYYYDLIRSQKKDYIDTGAAAKEFLSTNIKEKFKVFQKYIAAADDARTMLSERTQDPGWFEGLEPSEKTKEQSMAKRVKDRMRGYYYKTKSALQSSDVYIHSKNGRGKKLIDQFLTDLRNILESYKYNETYFNRKANKSSRICDETGLFECGGLWSSDKCLYEGEHLINPYRSREERIIFQTWNLDHKIELSRSIIPKILEAIDGLYNSDIKCMLCDKDSKIGGIEADRYYLQIFTRENLKLVHIVCHYKGKHDAESGVYTLCQKCYGGQSYK
;
A
#
# COMPACT_ATOMS: atom_id res chain seq x y z
N MET A 1 -11.28 -19.74 -2.06
CA MET A 1 -9.83 -19.61 -2.33
C MET A 1 -9.23 -18.73 -1.24
N LYS A 2 -8.19 -19.17 -0.51
CA LYS A 2 -7.60 -18.39 0.60
C LYS A 2 -7.11 -17.02 0.14
N LYS A 3 -7.64 -15.95 0.73
CA LYS A 3 -7.12 -14.58 0.60
C LYS A 3 -6.29 -14.23 1.83
N GLY A 4 -5.23 -13.45 1.62
CA GLY A 4 -4.40 -12.94 2.71
C GLY A 4 -4.89 -11.57 3.14
N TYR A 5 -5.14 -11.37 4.43
CA TYR A 5 -5.61 -10.12 5.04
C TYR A 5 -4.64 -9.65 6.13
N LYS A 6 -4.77 -8.38 6.53
CA LYS A 6 -4.06 -7.81 7.67
C LYS A 6 -5.06 -7.50 8.78
N VAL A 7 -4.76 -7.88 10.01
CA VAL A 7 -5.65 -7.63 11.15
C VAL A 7 -4.85 -7.00 12.28
N THR A 8 -5.47 -6.06 12.99
CA THR A 8 -4.90 -5.40 14.17
C THR A 8 -5.99 -5.22 15.22
N ASP A 9 -5.60 -4.96 16.46
CA ASP A 9 -6.53 -4.57 17.54
C ASP A 9 -6.90 -3.08 17.47
N VAL A 10 -7.90 -2.65 18.25
CA VAL A 10 -8.36 -1.25 18.32
C VAL A 10 -7.23 -0.27 18.65
N LYS A 11 -6.28 -0.70 19.51
CA LYS A 11 -5.14 0.11 19.91
C LYS A 11 -4.00 0.12 18.89
N ARG A 12 -4.09 -0.70 17.85
CA ARG A 12 -3.07 -0.88 16.80
C ARG A 12 -1.68 -1.20 17.36
N GLU A 13 -1.64 -1.92 18.48
CA GLU A 13 -0.39 -2.33 19.14
C GLU A 13 0.29 -3.45 18.36
N LYS A 14 -0.49 -4.34 17.75
CA LYS A 14 0.01 -5.50 17.02
C LYS A 14 -0.73 -5.71 15.71
N LYS A 15 -0.01 -5.68 14.59
CA LYS A 15 -0.53 -5.97 13.25
C LYS A 15 -0.06 -7.34 12.78
N ILE A 16 -1.00 -8.20 12.39
CA ILE A 16 -0.75 -9.58 11.95
C ILE A 16 -1.22 -9.81 10.52
N GLY A 17 -0.58 -10.74 9.83
CA GLY A 17 -1.06 -11.29 8.56
C GLY A 17 -1.83 -12.59 8.78
N VAL A 18 -3.01 -12.71 8.17
CA VAL A 18 -3.90 -13.89 8.29
C VAL A 18 -4.37 -14.31 6.90
N ALA A 19 -4.17 -15.57 6.54
CA ALA A 19 -4.78 -16.16 5.35
C ALA A 19 -6.06 -16.90 5.74
N ALA A 20 -7.18 -16.55 5.12
CA ALA A 20 -8.51 -17.10 5.43
C ALA A 20 -9.36 -17.24 4.15
N GLU A 21 -10.27 -18.21 4.15
CA GLU A 21 -11.26 -18.45 3.10
C GLU A 21 -12.59 -17.77 3.40
N ASN A 22 -12.94 -17.63 4.67
CA ASN A 22 -14.19 -17.06 5.16
C ASN A 22 -13.95 -16.19 6.41
N LEU A 23 -14.99 -15.49 6.84
CA LEU A 23 -14.99 -14.55 7.96
C LEU A 23 -14.72 -15.28 9.28
N GLU A 24 -15.30 -16.47 9.47
CA GLU A 24 -15.09 -17.28 10.68
C GLU A 24 -13.60 -17.66 10.85
N GLU A 25 -12.97 -18.22 9.82
CA GLU A 25 -11.54 -18.57 9.81
C GLU A 25 -10.66 -17.32 10.02
N LEU A 26 -11.07 -16.16 9.47
CA LEU A 26 -10.35 -14.90 9.63
C LEU A 26 -10.39 -14.42 11.08
N ILE A 27 -11.57 -14.41 11.71
CA ILE A 27 -11.75 -13.98 13.10
C ILE A 27 -11.00 -14.94 14.04
N GLU A 28 -11.20 -16.25 13.90
CA GLU A 28 -10.59 -17.26 14.79
C GLU A 28 -9.06 -17.16 14.78
N LYS A 29 -8.44 -17.13 13.59
CA LYS A 29 -6.98 -16.98 13.48
C LYS A 29 -6.50 -15.64 14.00
N SER A 30 -7.30 -14.59 13.88
CA SER A 30 -6.96 -13.26 14.38
C SER A 30 -7.01 -13.23 15.91
N CYS A 31 -8.05 -13.79 16.53
CA CYS A 31 -8.16 -13.92 17.99
C CYS A 31 -6.95 -14.65 18.58
N ASN A 32 -6.61 -15.81 18.00
CA ASN A 32 -5.47 -16.62 18.43
C ASN A 32 -4.14 -15.87 18.35
N LYS A 33 -3.90 -15.13 17.25
CA LYS A 33 -2.65 -14.41 17.02
C LYS A 33 -2.54 -13.09 17.79
N LEU A 34 -3.66 -12.42 18.06
CA LEU A 34 -3.72 -11.17 18.84
C LEU A 34 -3.87 -11.41 20.35
N GLY A 35 -4.13 -12.64 20.78
CA GLY A 35 -4.27 -12.99 22.20
C GLY A 35 -5.63 -12.57 22.80
N PHE A 36 -6.69 -12.58 21.99
CA PHE A 36 -8.04 -12.34 22.46
C PHE A 36 -8.58 -13.61 23.13
N ASN A 37 -8.64 -13.62 24.46
CA ASN A 37 -9.23 -14.73 25.24
C ASN A 37 -10.77 -14.60 25.34
N VAL A 38 -11.44 -14.38 24.20
CA VAL A 38 -12.90 -14.24 24.11
C VAL A 38 -13.41 -15.11 22.98
N SER A 39 -14.71 -15.47 23.02
CA SER A 39 -15.31 -16.28 21.96
C SER A 39 -15.31 -15.52 20.62
N CYS A 40 -15.16 -16.24 19.50
CA CYS A 40 -15.25 -15.65 18.16
C CYS A 40 -16.57 -14.90 17.95
N ALA A 41 -17.66 -15.36 18.58
CA ALA A 41 -18.99 -14.72 18.53
C ALA A 41 -19.05 -13.36 19.27
N GLU A 42 -18.08 -13.07 20.12
CA GLU A 42 -17.97 -11.81 20.87
C GLU A 42 -17.06 -10.78 20.18
N CYS A 43 -16.53 -11.14 19.01
CA CYS A 43 -15.64 -10.29 18.23
C CYS A 43 -16.33 -9.80 16.96
N ARG A 44 -16.08 -8.54 16.61
CA ARG A 44 -16.46 -7.93 15.34
C ARG A 44 -15.20 -7.59 14.55
N LEU A 45 -15.32 -7.68 13.24
CA LEU A 45 -14.28 -7.28 12.30
C LEU A 45 -14.77 -6.05 11.55
N CYS A 46 -14.02 -4.96 11.57
CA CYS A 46 -14.33 -3.74 10.84
C CYS A 46 -13.18 -3.38 9.90
N VAL A 47 -13.49 -2.81 8.74
CA VAL A 47 -12.49 -2.21 7.85
C VAL A 47 -11.85 -1.03 8.57
N ALA A 48 -10.52 -1.01 8.65
CA ALA A 48 -9.80 -0.01 9.44
C ALA A 48 -9.97 1.41 8.90
N GLU A 49 -10.15 1.54 7.59
CA GLU A 49 -10.22 2.83 6.89
C GLU A 49 -11.50 3.61 7.20
N ASP A 50 -12.67 2.97 7.14
CA ASP A 50 -13.98 3.64 7.20
C ASP A 50 -14.88 3.13 8.33
N GLY A 51 -14.48 2.04 9.00
CA GLY A 51 -15.25 1.43 10.08
C GLY A 51 -16.42 0.57 9.66
N THR A 52 -16.55 0.27 8.38
CA THR A 52 -17.59 -0.64 7.89
C THR A 52 -17.39 -2.02 8.52
N GLN A 53 -18.42 -2.52 9.20
CA GLN A 53 -18.41 -3.86 9.78
C GLN A 53 -18.48 -4.92 8.67
N VAL A 54 -17.70 -5.97 8.81
CA VAL A 54 -17.78 -7.18 7.97
C VAL A 54 -18.62 -8.19 8.71
N ASP A 55 -19.85 -8.37 8.27
CA ASP A 55 -20.88 -9.21 8.88
C ASP A 55 -21.12 -10.53 8.13
N ASP A 56 -20.74 -10.62 6.85
CA ASP A 56 -20.87 -11.83 6.05
C ASP A 56 -19.68 -12.11 5.11
N ASP A 57 -19.65 -13.34 4.58
CA ASP A 57 -18.64 -13.82 3.63
C ASP A 57 -18.75 -13.17 2.25
N GLU A 58 -19.96 -12.74 1.86
CA GLU A 58 -20.20 -12.10 0.57
C GLU A 58 -19.49 -10.75 0.50
N TYR A 59 -19.68 -9.91 1.53
CA TYR A 59 -19.01 -8.64 1.67
C TYR A 59 -17.50 -8.83 1.82
N LEU A 60 -17.04 -9.77 2.65
CA LEU A 60 -15.60 -10.10 2.76
C LEU A 60 -15.00 -10.48 1.40
N ALA A 61 -15.74 -11.22 0.58
CA ALA A 61 -15.29 -11.62 -0.75
C ALA A 61 -15.15 -10.43 -1.71
N THR A 62 -15.93 -9.35 -1.54
CA THR A 62 -15.76 -8.11 -2.31
C THR A 62 -14.47 -7.37 -1.95
N LEU A 63 -13.97 -7.56 -0.73
CA LEU A 63 -12.81 -6.81 -0.25
C LEU A 63 -11.51 -7.30 -0.89
N PRO A 64 -10.59 -6.37 -1.21
CA PRO A 64 -9.28 -6.72 -1.75
C PRO A 64 -8.45 -7.58 -0.80
N SER A 65 -7.57 -8.41 -1.37
CA SER A 65 -6.47 -9.00 -0.59
C SER A 65 -5.65 -7.90 0.09
N GLN A 66 -5.14 -8.19 1.27
CA GLN A 66 -4.33 -7.32 2.13
C GLN A 66 -5.08 -6.13 2.74
N THR A 67 -6.41 -6.12 2.66
CA THR A 67 -7.26 -5.18 3.43
C THR A 67 -6.89 -5.25 4.90
N LEU A 68 -6.77 -4.07 5.53
CA LEU A 68 -6.50 -3.94 6.96
C LEU A 68 -7.82 -3.90 7.72
N PHE A 69 -7.98 -4.83 8.65
CA PHE A 69 -9.11 -4.91 9.55
C PHE A 69 -8.72 -4.59 10.98
N ILE A 70 -9.69 -4.06 11.72
CA ILE A 70 -9.65 -3.95 13.17
C ILE A 70 -10.52 -5.06 13.73
N LEU A 71 -9.91 -5.92 14.55
CA LEU A 71 -10.62 -6.87 15.39
C LEU A 71 -10.94 -6.17 16.71
N LEU A 72 -12.21 -6.18 17.10
CA LEU A 72 -12.68 -5.55 18.32
C LEU A 72 -13.67 -6.46 19.05
N LYS A 73 -13.72 -6.34 20.38
CA LYS A 73 -14.75 -6.98 21.19
C LYS A 73 -16.08 -6.25 21.02
N ASN A 74 -17.20 -6.92 21.25
CA ASN A 74 -18.54 -6.29 21.23
C ASN A 74 -18.66 -5.10 22.19
N THR A 75 -17.90 -5.10 23.28
CA THR A 75 -17.84 -4.01 24.27
C THR A 75 -16.97 -2.83 23.83
N GLU A 76 -16.12 -2.99 22.82
CA GLU A 76 -15.21 -1.95 22.34
C GLU A 76 -15.89 -1.09 21.27
N LYS A 77 -15.58 0.21 21.29
CA LYS A 77 -16.00 1.12 20.23
C LYS A 77 -15.03 1.03 19.07
N MET A 78 -15.58 0.96 17.86
CA MET A 78 -14.79 1.03 16.64
C MET A 78 -14.16 2.43 16.53
N VAL A 79 -12.87 2.48 16.19
CA VAL A 79 -12.12 3.71 15.96
C VAL A 79 -11.44 3.60 14.60
N THR A 80 -11.86 4.44 13.65
CA THR A 80 -11.29 4.47 12.29
C THR A 80 -9.80 4.81 12.34
N ASP A 81 -9.06 4.52 11.26
CA ASP A 81 -7.64 4.89 11.16
C ASP A 81 -7.47 6.39 11.39
N PHE A 82 -8.36 7.21 10.85
CA PHE A 82 -8.35 8.65 11.07
C PHE A 82 -8.53 9.02 12.56
N ASP A 83 -9.62 8.55 13.19
CA ASP A 83 -9.94 8.91 14.58
C ASP A 83 -8.85 8.44 15.54
N TYR A 84 -8.29 7.25 15.28
CA TYR A 84 -7.22 6.71 16.10
C TYR A 84 -5.96 7.55 16.01
N TYR A 85 -5.53 7.90 14.79
CA TYR A 85 -4.35 8.75 14.62
C TYR A 85 -4.60 10.13 15.24
N TYR A 86 -5.80 10.68 15.09
CA TYR A 86 -6.19 11.95 15.70
C TYR A 86 -6.11 11.91 17.24
N ASP A 87 -6.72 10.93 17.89
CA ASP A 87 -6.71 10.81 19.36
C ASP A 87 -5.31 10.54 19.91
N LEU A 88 -4.51 9.75 19.19
CA LEU A 88 -3.11 9.51 19.55
C LEU A 88 -2.33 10.83 19.62
N ILE A 89 -2.51 11.71 18.63
CA ILE A 89 -1.83 13.00 18.62
C ILE A 89 -2.37 13.92 19.72
N ARG A 90 -3.69 13.96 19.94
CA ARG A 90 -4.32 14.77 20.98
C ARG A 90 -3.85 14.41 22.38
N SER A 91 -3.70 13.10 22.67
CA SER A 91 -3.33 12.60 23.99
C SER A 91 -1.90 12.98 24.42
N GLN A 92 -0.97 13.12 23.47
CA GLN A 92 0.44 13.43 23.73
C GLN A 92 0.76 14.93 23.77
N LYS A 93 -0.17 15.80 23.35
CA LYS A 93 -0.03 17.27 23.31
C LYS A 93 -1.20 17.99 23.99
N LYS A 94 -1.62 17.48 25.15
CA LYS A 94 -2.80 17.95 25.90
C LYS A 94 -2.75 19.46 26.21
N ASP A 95 -1.56 20.01 26.48
CA ASP A 95 -1.36 21.42 26.82
C ASP A 95 -1.50 22.40 25.62
N TYR A 96 -1.52 21.89 24.37
CA TYR A 96 -1.61 22.73 23.17
C TYR A 96 -3.05 22.88 22.63
N ILE A 97 -3.98 22.03 23.06
CA ILE A 97 -5.33 21.93 22.48
C ILE A 97 -6.42 22.45 23.46
N ASP A 98 -6.06 22.78 24.70
CA ASP A 98 -7.01 23.10 25.77
C ASP A 98 -7.53 24.56 25.76
N THR A 99 -8.02 25.02 24.62
CA THR A 99 -8.99 26.13 24.58
C THR A 99 -10.33 25.57 24.13
N GLY A 100 -11.13 25.12 25.10
CA GLY A 100 -12.39 24.40 24.91
C GLY A 100 -13.47 25.08 24.06
N ALA A 101 -13.30 26.36 23.71
CA ALA A 101 -14.15 27.04 22.71
C ALA A 101 -13.66 26.76 21.27
N ALA A 102 -12.36 26.88 21.01
CA ALA A 102 -11.75 26.59 19.72
C ALA A 102 -11.82 25.10 19.38
N ALA A 103 -11.68 24.20 20.37
CA ALA A 103 -11.82 22.76 20.17
C ALA A 103 -13.27 22.35 19.80
N LYS A 104 -14.28 23.10 20.24
CA LYS A 104 -15.71 22.83 19.96
C LYS A 104 -16.15 23.42 18.62
N GLU A 105 -15.62 24.58 18.25
CA GLU A 105 -15.74 25.17 16.91
C GLU A 105 -14.91 24.38 15.87
N PHE A 106 -13.79 23.78 16.30
CA PHE A 106 -13.04 22.74 15.59
C PHE A 106 -13.82 21.43 15.43
N LEU A 107 -14.99 21.22 16.02
CA LEU A 107 -15.81 20.03 15.73
C LEU A 107 -16.79 20.26 14.57
N SER A 108 -17.09 21.52 14.21
CA SER A 108 -18.23 21.83 13.32
C SER A 108 -17.91 22.11 11.84
N THR A 109 -16.65 22.34 11.45
CA THR A 109 -16.34 22.86 10.08
C THR A 109 -15.33 22.03 9.26
N ASN A 110 -15.34 22.18 7.93
CA ASN A 110 -14.63 21.41 6.89
C ASN A 110 -13.22 20.85 7.22
N ILE A 111 -13.00 19.57 6.87
CA ILE A 111 -11.76 18.76 6.97
C ILE A 111 -10.51 19.47 6.43
N LYS A 112 -10.67 20.36 5.43
CA LYS A 112 -9.57 21.01 4.69
C LYS A 112 -8.79 22.06 5.50
N GLU A 113 -9.46 22.91 6.27
CA GLU A 113 -8.78 23.97 7.05
C GLU A 113 -8.07 23.41 8.28
N LYS A 114 -8.52 22.26 8.77
CA LYS A 114 -8.04 21.66 10.02
C LYS A 114 -6.70 20.93 9.86
N PHE A 115 -6.44 20.30 8.71
CA PHE A 115 -5.13 19.71 8.40
C PHE A 115 -4.03 20.79 8.33
N LYS A 116 -4.38 21.97 7.79
CA LYS A 116 -3.52 23.14 7.66
C LYS A 116 -3.10 23.74 9.00
N VAL A 117 -4.01 23.78 9.98
CA VAL A 117 -3.68 24.24 11.34
C VAL A 117 -2.82 23.20 12.06
N PHE A 118 -3.15 21.92 11.92
CA PHE A 118 -2.44 20.81 12.55
C PHE A 118 -0.97 20.67 12.09
N GLN A 119 -0.69 20.77 10.78
CA GLN A 119 0.69 20.77 10.25
C GLN A 119 1.52 21.95 10.78
N LYS A 120 0.92 23.13 10.93
CA LYS A 120 1.60 24.32 11.47
C LYS A 120 2.04 24.14 12.92
N TYR A 121 1.26 23.43 13.75
CA TYR A 121 1.62 23.17 15.15
C TYR A 121 2.71 22.09 15.31
N ILE A 122 2.82 21.13 14.37
CA ILE A 122 3.88 20.11 14.38
C ILE A 122 5.19 20.65 13.81
N ALA A 123 5.14 21.49 12.77
CA ALA A 123 6.33 22.08 12.15
C ALA A 123 7.13 23.00 13.10
N ALA A 124 6.54 23.43 14.22
CA ALA A 124 7.25 24.15 15.27
C ALA A 124 8.12 23.25 16.18
N ALA A 125 8.15 21.93 15.93
CA ALA A 125 8.96 20.97 16.66
C ALA A 125 10.36 20.79 16.04
N ASP A 126 11.37 21.06 16.86
CA ASP A 126 12.82 20.88 16.70
C ASP A 126 13.28 19.98 15.53
N ASP A 127 13.57 20.62 14.38
CA ASP A 127 14.09 19.95 13.18
C ASP A 127 15.42 19.21 13.42
N ALA A 128 16.12 19.47 14.53
CA ALA A 128 17.33 18.72 14.90
C ALA A 128 17.06 17.20 15.04
N ARG A 129 15.85 16.80 15.47
CA ARG A 129 15.47 15.37 15.59
C ARG A 129 15.36 14.65 14.26
N THR A 130 15.11 15.38 13.17
CA THR A 130 15.07 14.78 11.83
C THR A 130 16.39 14.07 11.58
N MET A 131 17.54 14.67 11.86
CA MET A 131 18.85 14.10 11.54
C MET A 131 19.25 12.89 12.41
N LEU A 132 18.53 12.59 13.50
CA LEU A 132 18.76 11.39 14.31
C LEU A 132 18.33 10.14 13.55
N SER A 133 19.09 9.05 13.68
CA SER A 133 18.90 7.83 12.89
C SER A 133 18.72 6.60 13.77
N GLU A 134 19.55 6.44 14.80
CA GLU A 134 19.56 5.24 15.64
C GLU A 134 18.46 5.26 16.71
N ARG A 135 17.93 4.08 17.05
CA ARG A 135 16.97 3.91 18.14
C ARG A 135 17.49 4.37 19.49
N THR A 136 18.80 4.24 19.72
CA THR A 136 19.45 4.72 20.94
C THR A 136 19.46 6.25 21.03
N GLN A 137 19.41 6.95 19.90
CA GLN A 137 19.42 8.42 19.82
C GLN A 137 18.03 9.02 19.97
N ASP A 138 16.99 8.33 19.48
CA ASP A 138 15.62 8.83 19.49
C ASP A 138 14.61 7.72 19.82
N PRO A 139 14.64 7.14 21.03
CA PRO A 139 13.80 5.99 21.38
C PRO A 139 12.30 6.27 21.24
N GLY A 140 11.87 7.50 21.52
CA GLY A 140 10.47 7.95 21.40
C GLY A 140 9.94 7.83 19.97
N TRP A 141 10.78 8.11 18.97
CA TRP A 141 10.40 7.88 17.58
C TRP A 141 10.03 6.42 17.32
N PHE A 142 10.71 5.45 17.95
CA PHE A 142 10.53 4.02 17.68
C PHE A 142 9.46 3.32 18.53
N GLU A 143 8.73 4.04 19.38
CA GLU A 143 7.64 3.43 20.14
C GLU A 143 6.60 2.79 19.21
N GLY A 144 6.13 1.60 19.57
CA GLY A 144 5.20 0.79 18.75
C GLY A 144 5.82 0.10 17.54
N LEU A 145 7.15 0.14 17.37
CA LEU A 145 7.85 -0.67 16.36
C LEU A 145 8.55 -1.87 16.96
N GLU A 146 8.73 -2.89 16.12
CA GLU A 146 9.47 -4.11 16.43
C GLU A 146 10.89 -3.80 16.94
N PRO A 147 11.38 -4.49 18.00
CA PRO A 147 12.72 -4.26 18.55
C PRO A 147 13.87 -4.48 17.55
N SER A 148 13.62 -5.23 16.48
CA SER A 148 14.58 -5.47 15.39
C SER A 148 14.81 -4.25 14.50
N GLU A 149 13.94 -3.24 14.53
CA GLU A 149 14.08 -2.01 13.77
C GLU A 149 15.01 -1.04 14.51
N LYS A 150 16.27 -0.96 14.06
CA LYS A 150 17.34 -0.22 14.75
C LYS A 150 17.50 1.21 14.28
N THR A 151 17.17 1.50 13.02
CA THR A 151 17.29 2.85 12.44
C THR A 151 15.99 3.32 11.80
N LYS A 152 15.79 4.66 11.77
CA LYS A 152 14.62 5.26 11.12
C LYS A 152 14.57 4.88 9.64
N GLU A 153 15.71 4.84 8.98
CA GLU A 153 15.85 4.47 7.57
C GLU A 153 15.47 3.01 7.31
N GLN A 154 15.86 2.08 8.19
CA GLN A 154 15.43 0.68 8.09
C GLN A 154 13.91 0.55 8.24
N SER A 155 13.31 1.26 9.20
CA SER A 155 11.87 1.30 9.40
C SER A 155 11.12 1.88 8.19
N MET A 156 11.63 2.98 7.62
CA MET A 156 11.01 3.61 6.45
C MET A 156 11.18 2.75 5.19
N ALA A 157 12.34 2.11 5.01
CA ALA A 157 12.58 1.15 3.93
C ALA A 157 11.62 -0.05 4.01
N LYS A 158 11.44 -0.63 5.21
CA LYS A 158 10.48 -1.71 5.45
C LYS A 158 9.06 -1.35 5.00
N ARG A 159 8.62 -0.12 5.27
CA ARG A 159 7.29 0.38 4.84
C ARG A 159 7.12 0.41 3.32
N VAL A 160 8.15 0.80 2.56
CA VAL A 160 8.09 0.71 1.09
C VAL A 160 7.99 -0.75 0.65
N LYS A 161 8.85 -1.62 1.21
CA LYS A 161 8.84 -3.05 0.86
C LYS A 161 7.45 -3.65 1.09
N ASP A 162 6.78 -3.28 2.17
CA ASP A 162 5.44 -3.78 2.49
C ASP A 162 4.37 -3.27 1.52
N ARG A 163 4.52 -2.05 0.98
CA ARG A 163 3.66 -1.53 -0.11
C ARG A 163 3.89 -2.32 -1.40
N MET A 164 5.15 -2.53 -1.78
CA MET A 164 5.50 -3.30 -2.99
C MET A 164 4.99 -4.74 -2.90
N ARG A 165 5.16 -5.40 -1.75
CA ARG A 165 4.57 -6.72 -1.50
C ARG A 165 3.05 -6.68 -1.62
N GLY A 166 2.41 -5.64 -1.09
CA GLY A 166 0.97 -5.42 -1.23
C GLY A 166 0.53 -5.43 -2.70
N TYR A 167 1.19 -4.67 -3.57
CA TYR A 167 0.88 -4.65 -5.00
C TYR A 167 1.12 -5.99 -5.68
N TYR A 168 2.21 -6.68 -5.35
CA TYR A 168 2.50 -8.01 -5.87
C TYR A 168 1.41 -9.02 -5.46
N TYR A 169 1.03 -9.07 -4.18
CA TYR A 169 -0.01 -9.98 -3.72
C TYR A 169 -1.39 -9.64 -4.28
N LYS A 170 -1.71 -8.35 -4.47
CA LYS A 170 -2.95 -7.93 -5.13
C LYS A 170 -3.00 -8.43 -6.57
N THR A 171 -1.89 -8.29 -7.30
CA THR A 171 -1.73 -8.81 -8.67
C THR A 171 -1.85 -10.33 -8.69
N LYS A 172 -1.09 -11.02 -7.85
CA LYS A 172 -1.10 -12.48 -7.71
C LYS A 172 -2.51 -13.01 -7.43
N SER A 173 -3.20 -12.46 -6.43
CA SER A 173 -4.56 -12.90 -6.09
C SER A 173 -5.51 -12.71 -7.27
N ALA A 174 -5.47 -11.57 -7.95
CA ALA A 174 -6.35 -11.31 -9.09
C ALA A 174 -6.09 -12.28 -10.25
N LEU A 175 -4.83 -12.52 -10.61
CA LEU A 175 -4.49 -13.44 -11.70
C LEU A 175 -4.88 -14.89 -11.34
N GLN A 176 -4.61 -15.33 -10.11
CA GLN A 176 -4.96 -16.68 -9.66
C GLN A 176 -6.46 -16.91 -9.46
N SER A 177 -7.26 -15.84 -9.39
CA SER A 177 -8.73 -15.90 -9.36
C SER A 177 -9.38 -15.79 -10.73
N SER A 178 -8.61 -15.67 -11.81
CA SER A 178 -9.14 -15.57 -13.18
C SER A 178 -9.61 -16.92 -13.73
N ASP A 179 -10.53 -16.87 -14.71
CA ASP A 179 -11.04 -18.07 -15.38
C ASP A 179 -9.94 -18.86 -16.07
N VAL A 180 -8.95 -18.19 -16.67
CA VAL A 180 -7.80 -18.87 -17.31
C VAL A 180 -6.90 -19.58 -16.31
N TYR A 181 -6.88 -19.18 -15.04
CA TYR A 181 -6.21 -19.94 -13.99
C TYR A 181 -7.07 -21.11 -13.50
N ILE A 182 -8.33 -20.84 -13.12
CA ILE A 182 -9.23 -21.79 -12.45
C ILE A 182 -9.67 -22.91 -13.41
N HIS A 183 -10.06 -22.55 -14.63
CA HIS A 183 -10.56 -23.46 -15.66
C HIS A 183 -9.50 -23.83 -16.71
N SER A 184 -8.23 -23.76 -16.33
CA SER A 184 -7.08 -24.00 -17.19
C SER A 184 -7.09 -25.41 -17.82
N LYS A 185 -7.38 -25.53 -19.12
CA LYS A 185 -7.23 -26.81 -19.85
C LYS A 185 -5.77 -27.27 -19.82
N ASN A 186 -5.55 -28.53 -19.47
CA ASN A 186 -4.22 -29.16 -19.36
C ASN A 186 -3.20 -28.39 -18.49
N GLY A 187 -3.66 -27.51 -17.60
CA GLY A 187 -2.81 -26.66 -16.77
C GLY A 187 -2.01 -25.59 -17.53
N ARG A 188 -2.29 -25.33 -18.81
CA ARG A 188 -1.55 -24.33 -19.62
C ARG A 188 -1.69 -22.91 -19.08
N GLY A 189 -2.91 -22.44 -18.82
CA GLY A 189 -3.16 -21.09 -18.30
C GLY A 189 -2.53 -20.89 -16.92
N LYS A 190 -2.67 -21.91 -16.04
CA LYS A 190 -1.99 -21.93 -14.74
C LYS A 190 -0.47 -21.77 -14.88
N LYS A 191 0.19 -22.53 -15.77
CA LYS A 191 1.64 -22.43 -16.01
C LYS A 191 2.05 -21.04 -16.51
N LEU A 192 1.27 -20.43 -17.41
CA LEU A 192 1.55 -19.07 -17.92
C LEU A 192 1.50 -18.03 -16.79
N ILE A 193 0.46 -18.08 -15.95
CA ILE A 193 0.31 -17.18 -14.80
C ILE A 193 1.41 -17.40 -13.77
N ASP A 194 1.69 -18.66 -13.41
CA ASP A 194 2.72 -18.99 -12.41
C ASP A 194 4.13 -18.58 -12.88
N GLN A 195 4.42 -18.72 -14.18
CA GLN A 195 5.67 -18.25 -14.79
C GLN A 195 5.77 -16.73 -14.72
N PHE A 196 4.74 -16.01 -15.19
CA PHE A 196 4.71 -14.54 -15.14
C PHE A 196 4.88 -14.00 -13.71
N LEU A 197 4.21 -14.60 -12.72
CA LEU A 197 4.34 -14.21 -11.32
C LEU A 197 5.75 -14.49 -10.77
N THR A 198 6.38 -15.57 -11.23
CA THR A 198 7.77 -15.89 -10.86
C THR A 198 8.73 -14.86 -11.43
N ASP A 199 8.59 -14.52 -12.71
CA ASP A 199 9.42 -13.51 -13.37
C ASP A 199 9.26 -12.14 -12.68
N LEU A 200 8.02 -11.72 -12.43
CA LEU A 200 7.71 -10.48 -11.73
C LEU A 200 8.31 -10.44 -10.31
N ARG A 201 8.26 -11.56 -9.57
CA ARG A 201 8.87 -11.66 -8.24
C ARG A 201 10.39 -11.56 -8.32
N ASN A 202 11.02 -12.23 -9.28
CA ASN A 202 12.48 -12.21 -9.45
C ASN A 202 12.97 -10.79 -9.75
N ILE A 203 12.27 -10.05 -10.60
CA ILE A 203 12.57 -8.63 -10.86
C ILE A 203 12.38 -7.81 -9.57
N LEU A 204 11.29 -8.01 -8.84
CA LEU A 204 11.05 -7.28 -7.60
C LEU A 204 12.12 -7.54 -6.52
N GLU A 205 12.61 -8.77 -6.42
CA GLU A 205 13.68 -9.17 -5.51
C GLU A 205 15.05 -8.60 -5.92
N SER A 206 15.36 -8.56 -7.22
CA SER A 206 16.63 -8.00 -7.72
C SER A 206 16.75 -6.50 -7.42
N TYR A 207 15.63 -5.78 -7.47
CA TYR A 207 15.53 -4.36 -7.05
C TYR A 207 15.20 -4.17 -5.56
N LYS A 208 15.29 -5.24 -4.75
CA LYS A 208 15.09 -5.22 -3.29
C LYS A 208 13.77 -4.57 -2.85
N TYR A 209 12.69 -4.78 -3.60
CA TYR A 209 11.37 -4.20 -3.33
C TYR A 209 11.39 -2.67 -3.22
N ASN A 210 12.26 -2.01 -3.99
CA ASN A 210 12.40 -0.55 -4.03
C ASN A 210 12.63 0.09 -2.65
N GLU A 211 13.37 -0.59 -1.77
CA GLU A 211 13.59 -0.21 -0.37
C GLU A 211 14.15 1.21 -0.16
N THR A 212 14.72 1.80 -1.21
CA THR A 212 15.33 3.12 -1.20
C THR A 212 14.33 4.28 -1.27
N TYR A 213 13.09 4.05 -1.71
CA TYR A 213 12.15 5.15 -2.00
C TYR A 213 11.86 6.04 -0.79
N PHE A 214 11.73 5.47 0.41
CA PHE A 214 11.52 6.24 1.64
C PHE A 214 12.77 6.36 2.50
N ASN A 215 13.94 5.94 1.99
CA ASN A 215 15.19 6.02 2.73
C ASN A 215 15.94 7.31 2.38
N ARG A 216 15.92 8.30 3.27
CA ARG A 216 16.63 9.58 3.05
C ARG A 216 18.14 9.43 2.86
N LYS A 217 18.77 8.36 3.37
CA LYS A 217 20.21 8.09 3.17
C LYS A 217 20.52 7.40 1.84
N ALA A 218 19.50 7.02 1.06
CA ALA A 218 19.69 6.48 -0.28
C ALA A 218 20.06 7.57 -1.30
N ASN A 219 20.51 7.14 -2.47
CA ASN A 219 20.87 8.05 -3.57
C ASN A 219 19.70 8.96 -3.96
N LYS A 220 20.00 10.22 -4.28
CA LYS A 220 19.01 11.25 -4.66
C LYS A 220 18.10 10.82 -5.81
N SER A 221 18.62 10.08 -6.78
CA SER A 221 17.83 9.55 -7.91
C SER A 221 16.86 8.44 -7.52
N SER A 222 17.09 7.76 -6.40
CA SER A 222 16.27 6.64 -5.93
C SER A 222 15.25 7.06 -4.86
N ARG A 223 15.65 7.92 -3.91
CA ARG A 223 14.77 8.37 -2.82
C ARG A 223 13.70 9.35 -3.31
N ILE A 224 12.56 9.36 -2.62
CA ILE A 224 11.43 10.29 -2.87
C ILE A 224 11.57 11.54 -2.00
N CYS A 225 12.09 11.41 -0.78
CA CYS A 225 12.35 12.53 0.12
C CYS A 225 13.68 13.25 -0.17
N ASP A 226 13.86 14.41 0.44
CA ASP A 226 15.16 15.10 0.51
C ASP A 226 16.13 14.40 1.51
N GLU A 227 17.30 15.00 1.75
CA GLU A 227 18.28 14.44 2.70
C GLU A 227 17.85 14.47 4.17
N THR A 228 16.90 15.35 4.53
CA THR A 228 16.37 15.43 5.90
C THR A 228 15.28 14.39 6.12
N GLY A 229 14.66 13.92 5.04
CA GLY A 229 13.51 13.01 5.07
C GLY A 229 12.17 13.73 4.85
N LEU A 230 12.17 14.96 4.36
CA LEU A 230 10.96 15.68 3.98
C LEU A 230 10.39 15.10 2.68
N PHE A 231 9.13 14.72 2.71
CA PHE A 231 8.35 14.25 1.57
C PHE A 231 7.37 15.33 1.14
N GLU A 232 7.27 15.50 -0.17
CA GLU A 232 6.30 16.38 -0.81
C GLU A 232 5.25 15.56 -1.56
N CYS A 233 4.00 15.99 -1.48
CA CYS A 233 2.93 15.40 -2.26
C CYS A 233 3.16 15.68 -3.74
N GLY A 234 3.12 14.64 -4.57
CA GLY A 234 3.17 14.82 -6.01
C GLY A 234 1.89 15.45 -6.59
N GLY A 235 0.75 15.40 -5.87
CA GLY A 235 -0.56 15.85 -6.37
C GLY A 235 -1.32 14.79 -7.15
N LEU A 236 -2.46 15.18 -7.73
CA LEU A 236 -3.36 14.30 -8.51
C LEU A 236 -2.61 13.52 -9.60
N TRP A 237 -3.12 12.35 -9.96
CA TRP A 237 -2.56 11.48 -11.00
C TRP A 237 -2.39 12.18 -12.37
N SER A 238 -3.26 13.15 -12.67
CA SER A 238 -3.32 13.91 -13.93
C SER A 238 -2.48 15.19 -13.93
N SER A 239 -1.92 15.58 -12.79
CA SER A 239 -1.15 16.82 -12.63
C SER A 239 0.31 16.50 -12.32
N ASP A 240 1.26 17.37 -12.67
CA ASP A 240 2.67 17.14 -12.34
C ASP A 240 3.05 17.63 -10.93
N LYS A 241 2.20 18.46 -10.34
CA LYS A 241 2.39 19.04 -9.00
C LYS A 241 1.14 18.96 -8.15
N CYS A 242 1.34 19.08 -6.84
CA CYS A 242 0.25 19.26 -5.89
C CYS A 242 -0.33 20.68 -6.00
N LEU A 243 -1.66 20.79 -6.10
CA LEU A 243 -2.36 22.09 -6.04
C LEU A 243 -2.22 22.78 -4.69
N TYR A 244 -1.80 22.05 -3.66
CA TYR A 244 -1.51 22.53 -2.31
C TYR A 244 0.01 22.60 -2.12
N GLU A 245 0.72 23.24 -3.06
CA GLU A 245 2.18 23.41 -3.06
C GLU A 245 2.62 24.09 -1.75
N GLY A 246 3.62 23.53 -1.07
CA GLY A 246 4.09 24.00 0.24
C GLY A 246 3.20 23.65 1.44
N GLU A 247 1.99 23.12 1.24
CA GLU A 247 1.12 22.69 2.34
C GLU A 247 1.17 21.17 2.55
N HIS A 248 1.09 20.37 1.49
CA HIS A 248 1.19 18.92 1.62
C HIS A 248 2.65 18.45 1.70
N LEU A 249 3.25 18.69 2.87
CA LEU A 249 4.59 18.29 3.27
C LEU A 249 4.53 17.43 4.54
N ILE A 250 5.44 16.47 4.67
CA ILE A 250 5.58 15.65 5.87
C ILE A 250 7.00 15.13 6.02
N ASN A 251 7.55 15.14 7.24
CA ASN A 251 8.82 14.51 7.55
C ASN A 251 8.61 13.38 8.59
N PRO A 252 8.31 12.15 8.15
CA PRO A 252 8.10 11.02 9.05
C PRO A 252 9.34 10.65 9.87
N TYR A 253 10.50 11.24 9.60
CA TYR A 253 11.67 11.09 10.45
C TYR A 253 11.72 12.07 11.63
N ARG A 254 10.91 13.12 11.63
CA ARG A 254 10.89 14.14 12.70
C ARG A 254 10.38 13.57 14.01
N SER A 255 9.24 12.89 13.97
CA SER A 255 8.58 12.40 15.18
C SER A 255 7.80 11.10 14.93
N ARG A 256 7.41 10.46 16.04
CA ARG A 256 6.53 9.28 16.02
C ARG A 256 5.19 9.60 15.35
N GLU A 257 4.64 10.78 15.59
CA GLU A 257 3.35 11.24 15.08
C GLU A 257 3.41 11.42 13.57
N GLU A 258 4.41 12.13 13.05
CA GLU A 258 4.56 12.29 11.59
C GLU A 258 4.82 10.95 10.90
N ARG A 259 5.57 10.05 11.54
CA ARG A 259 5.74 8.68 11.05
C ARG A 259 4.41 7.91 10.99
N ILE A 260 3.52 8.16 11.93
CA ILE A 260 2.20 7.52 12.00
C ILE A 260 1.26 8.13 10.95
N ILE A 261 1.17 9.46 10.86
CA ILE A 261 0.40 10.18 9.84
C ILE A 261 0.85 9.76 8.44
N PHE A 262 2.15 9.54 8.21
CA PHE A 262 2.65 9.07 6.92
C PHE A 262 2.09 7.71 6.47
N GLN A 263 1.46 6.94 7.36
CA GLN A 263 0.73 5.73 6.97
C GLN A 263 -0.49 6.04 6.10
N THR A 264 -1.09 7.23 6.22
CA THR A 264 -2.26 7.67 5.43
C THR A 264 -1.88 8.17 4.04
N TRP A 265 -0.59 8.45 3.80
CA TRP A 265 -0.06 8.84 2.49
C TRP A 265 0.02 7.63 1.58
N ASN A 266 -0.39 7.77 0.32
CA ASN A 266 -0.48 6.67 -0.63
C ASN A 266 0.61 6.75 -1.69
N LEU A 267 1.08 5.58 -2.15
CA LEU A 267 1.78 5.49 -3.44
C LEU A 267 0.71 5.13 -4.46
N ASP A 268 0.16 6.16 -5.09
CA ASP A 268 -0.95 6.06 -6.03
C ASP A 268 -0.45 5.72 -7.43
N HIS A 269 -1.19 4.87 -8.13
CA HIS A 269 -0.86 4.43 -9.48
C HIS A 269 -1.54 5.36 -10.50
N LYS A 270 -0.77 6.03 -11.36
CA LYS A 270 -1.33 6.85 -12.44
C LYS A 270 -2.17 6.01 -13.40
N ILE A 271 -1.60 4.91 -13.91
CA ILE A 271 -2.31 3.82 -14.60
C ILE A 271 -2.76 2.83 -13.53
N GLU A 272 -4.06 2.73 -13.30
CA GLU A 272 -4.61 2.00 -12.17
C GLU A 272 -4.29 0.50 -12.20
N LEU A 273 -3.76 0.00 -11.08
CA LEU A 273 -3.39 -1.41 -10.93
C LEU A 273 -4.56 -2.37 -11.21
N SER A 274 -5.69 -2.14 -10.55
CA SER A 274 -6.86 -3.04 -10.63
C SER A 274 -7.77 -2.77 -11.81
N ARG A 275 -7.93 -1.50 -12.21
CA ARG A 275 -8.85 -1.12 -13.29
C ARG A 275 -8.22 -1.22 -14.68
N SER A 276 -6.89 -1.22 -14.79
CA SER A 276 -6.22 -1.24 -16.09
C SER A 276 -5.08 -2.26 -16.20
N ILE A 277 -4.08 -2.22 -15.32
CA ILE A 277 -2.88 -3.06 -15.46
C ILE A 277 -3.22 -4.56 -15.38
N ILE A 278 -3.92 -5.00 -14.34
CA ILE A 278 -4.29 -6.41 -14.14
C ILE A 278 -5.16 -6.93 -15.31
N PRO A 279 -6.22 -6.23 -15.75
CA PRO A 279 -6.96 -6.62 -16.94
C PRO A 279 -6.09 -6.81 -18.19
N LYS A 280 -5.11 -5.92 -18.42
CA LYS A 280 -4.21 -6.02 -19.59
C LYS A 280 -3.20 -7.15 -19.50
N ILE A 281 -2.77 -7.51 -18.29
CA ILE A 281 -1.99 -8.75 -18.05
C ILE A 281 -2.83 -9.98 -18.41
N LEU A 282 -4.10 -10.04 -17.98
CA LEU A 282 -5.00 -11.14 -18.31
C LEU A 282 -5.23 -11.23 -19.83
N GLU A 283 -5.47 -10.11 -20.50
CA GLU A 283 -5.61 -10.04 -21.96
C GLU A 283 -4.35 -10.60 -22.67
N ALA A 284 -3.15 -10.26 -22.19
CA ALA A 284 -1.89 -10.79 -22.72
C ALA A 284 -1.76 -12.31 -22.52
N ILE A 285 -2.18 -12.81 -21.36
CA ILE A 285 -2.17 -14.24 -21.03
C ILE A 285 -3.18 -15.01 -21.89
N ASP A 286 -4.36 -14.44 -22.10
CA ASP A 286 -5.42 -15.03 -22.93
C ASP A 286 -4.97 -15.13 -24.38
N GLY A 287 -4.32 -14.09 -24.92
CA GLY A 287 -3.71 -14.14 -26.24
C GLY A 287 -2.69 -15.28 -26.35
N LEU A 288 -1.80 -15.43 -25.36
CA LEU A 288 -0.82 -16.53 -25.33
C LEU A 288 -1.46 -17.91 -25.19
N TYR A 289 -2.54 -18.00 -24.43
CA TYR A 289 -3.29 -19.24 -24.23
C TYR A 289 -3.97 -19.67 -25.54
N ASN A 290 -4.58 -18.72 -26.25
CA ASN A 290 -5.26 -18.93 -27.53
C ASN A 290 -4.29 -18.98 -28.72
N SER A 291 -2.99 -18.72 -28.50
CA SER A 291 -1.95 -18.69 -29.53
C SER A 291 -2.23 -17.62 -30.59
N ASP A 292 -2.71 -16.48 -30.12
CA ASP A 292 -3.03 -15.30 -30.90
C ASP A 292 -2.48 -14.08 -30.16
N ILE A 293 -1.21 -13.77 -30.42
CA ILE A 293 -0.54 -12.61 -29.82
C ILE A 293 0.02 -11.68 -30.87
N LYS A 294 -0.05 -10.38 -30.59
CA LYS A 294 0.59 -9.34 -31.38
C LYS A 294 1.87 -8.87 -30.69
N CYS A 295 3.01 -9.05 -31.33
CA CYS A 295 4.29 -8.69 -30.73
C CYS A 295 4.48 -7.16 -30.65
N MET A 296 4.70 -6.63 -29.44
CA MET A 296 4.85 -5.18 -29.21
C MET A 296 6.10 -4.56 -29.86
N LEU A 297 7.12 -5.34 -30.23
CA LEU A 297 8.36 -4.83 -30.81
C LEU A 297 8.37 -4.83 -32.34
N CYS A 298 7.76 -5.82 -32.98
CA CYS A 298 7.78 -5.94 -34.44
C CYS A 298 6.41 -5.80 -35.11
N ASP A 299 5.36 -5.59 -34.30
CA ASP A 299 3.95 -5.44 -34.72
C ASP A 299 3.37 -6.62 -35.51
N LYS A 300 4.03 -7.79 -35.46
CA LYS A 300 3.59 -9.02 -36.15
C LYS A 300 2.79 -9.93 -35.22
N ASP A 301 1.78 -10.57 -35.80
CA ASP A 301 1.04 -11.66 -35.16
C ASP A 301 1.93 -12.90 -35.02
N SER A 302 1.79 -13.60 -33.90
CA SER A 302 2.53 -14.81 -33.58
C SER A 302 1.67 -15.78 -32.80
N LYS A 303 1.93 -17.07 -33.01
CA LYS A 303 1.29 -18.16 -32.26
C LYS A 303 2.05 -18.53 -30.99
N ILE A 304 3.33 -18.15 -30.92
CA ILE A 304 4.25 -18.54 -29.85
C ILE A 304 5.02 -17.29 -29.40
N GLY A 305 5.16 -17.15 -28.08
CA GLY A 305 5.82 -16.00 -27.49
C GLY A 305 5.81 -16.03 -25.97
N GLY A 306 6.05 -14.86 -25.38
CA GLY A 306 6.05 -14.64 -23.94
C GLY A 306 5.48 -13.28 -23.57
N ILE A 307 5.34 -13.05 -22.26
CA ILE A 307 4.90 -11.78 -21.70
C ILE A 307 6.13 -10.95 -21.37
N GLU A 308 6.09 -9.66 -21.69
CA GLU A 308 7.12 -8.71 -21.31
C GLU A 308 6.91 -8.29 -19.84
N ALA A 309 7.50 -9.04 -18.91
CA ALA A 309 7.32 -8.81 -17.47
C ALA A 309 7.92 -7.47 -17.02
N ASP A 310 8.98 -6.98 -17.67
CA ASP A 310 9.64 -5.73 -17.29
C ASP A 310 8.72 -4.53 -17.46
N ARG A 311 7.91 -4.49 -18.53
CA ARG A 311 6.94 -3.40 -18.76
C ARG A 311 5.87 -3.33 -17.67
N TYR A 312 5.35 -4.49 -17.26
CA TYR A 312 4.40 -4.53 -16.16
C TYR A 312 5.07 -4.23 -14.82
N TYR A 313 6.32 -4.65 -14.62
CA TYR A 313 7.09 -4.29 -13.42
C TYR A 313 7.20 -2.77 -13.26
N LEU A 314 7.56 -2.05 -14.33
CA LEU A 314 7.67 -0.59 -14.34
C LEU A 314 6.35 0.07 -13.92
N GLN A 315 5.22 -0.42 -14.45
CA GLN A 315 3.90 0.13 -14.12
C GLN A 315 3.42 -0.22 -12.71
N ILE A 316 3.75 -1.40 -12.18
CA ILE A 316 3.21 -1.85 -10.87
C ILE A 316 4.05 -1.32 -9.71
N PHE A 317 5.38 -1.30 -9.83
CA PHE A 317 6.27 -1.14 -8.67
C PHE A 317 7.13 0.11 -8.68
N THR A 318 7.20 0.84 -9.80
CA THR A 318 8.17 1.94 -9.95
C THR A 318 7.52 3.31 -10.02
N ARG A 319 8.35 4.34 -9.79
CA ARG A 319 7.98 5.74 -9.89
C ARG A 319 7.63 6.22 -11.31
N GLU A 320 7.80 5.38 -12.34
CA GLU A 320 7.25 5.68 -13.66
C GLU A 320 5.72 5.78 -13.63
N ASN A 321 5.09 5.04 -12.71
CA ASN A 321 3.65 5.03 -12.56
C ASN A 321 3.17 5.27 -11.12
N LEU A 322 4.06 5.15 -10.12
CA LEU A 322 3.76 5.41 -8.71
C LEU A 322 4.06 6.85 -8.30
N LYS A 323 3.11 7.46 -7.61
CA LYS A 323 3.19 8.82 -7.12
C LYS A 323 2.86 8.89 -5.63
N LEU A 324 3.74 9.49 -4.83
CA LEU A 324 3.46 9.68 -3.41
C LEU A 324 2.48 10.85 -3.25
N VAL A 325 1.30 10.57 -2.68
CA VAL A 325 0.23 11.54 -2.53
C VAL A 325 -0.32 11.58 -1.11
N HIS A 326 -0.64 12.79 -0.65
CA HIS A 326 -1.43 12.99 0.54
C HIS A 326 -2.84 12.39 0.34
N ILE A 327 -3.50 11.95 1.42
CA ILE A 327 -4.82 11.31 1.35
C ILE A 327 -5.87 12.18 0.61
N VAL A 328 -5.78 13.51 0.75
CA VAL A 328 -6.67 14.47 0.05
C VAL A 328 -6.40 14.53 -1.46
N CYS A 329 -5.19 14.23 -1.90
CA CYS A 329 -4.80 14.18 -3.31
C CYS A 329 -4.92 12.76 -3.91
N HIS A 330 -5.30 11.77 -3.11
CA HIS A 330 -5.56 10.41 -3.59
C HIS A 330 -6.99 10.35 -4.14
N TYR A 331 -7.11 10.54 -5.46
CA TYR A 331 -8.37 10.49 -6.15
C TYR A 331 -8.83 9.02 -6.33
N LYS A 332 -9.97 8.65 -5.75
CA LYS A 332 -10.49 7.27 -5.81
C LYS A 332 -11.39 6.97 -7.02
N GLY A 333 -11.69 8.00 -7.81
CA GLY A 333 -12.44 7.83 -9.06
C GLY A 333 -11.60 7.17 -10.15
N LYS A 334 -12.17 6.96 -11.34
CA LYS A 334 -11.46 6.32 -12.46
C LYS A 334 -10.40 7.26 -13.02
N HIS A 335 -9.20 6.74 -13.30
CA HIS A 335 -8.17 7.45 -14.04
C HIS A 335 -8.34 7.17 -15.54
N ASP A 336 -8.07 8.15 -16.38
CA ASP A 336 -8.20 8.00 -17.85
C ASP A 336 -6.98 7.33 -18.49
N ALA A 337 -5.92 7.04 -17.71
CA ALA A 337 -4.72 6.40 -18.19
C ALA A 337 -4.88 4.87 -18.24
N GLU A 338 -4.52 4.26 -19.37
CA GLU A 338 -4.63 2.82 -19.59
C GLU A 338 -3.27 2.15 -19.85
N SER A 339 -3.16 0.89 -19.42
CA SER A 339 -2.04 0.02 -19.75
C SER A 339 -2.23 -0.63 -21.14
N GLY A 340 -1.13 -1.10 -21.71
CA GLY A 340 -1.11 -1.85 -22.96
C GLY A 340 -0.98 -3.36 -22.73
N VAL A 341 -1.22 -4.13 -23.79
CA VAL A 341 -0.96 -5.58 -23.82
C VAL A 341 0.48 -5.81 -24.27
N TYR A 342 1.34 -6.24 -23.35
CA TYR A 342 2.77 -6.42 -23.64
C TYR A 342 3.13 -7.90 -23.85
N THR A 343 3.12 -8.33 -25.12
CA THR A 343 3.56 -9.67 -25.54
C THR A 343 4.68 -9.59 -26.58
N LEU A 344 5.52 -10.62 -26.62
CA LEU A 344 6.65 -10.72 -27.55
C LEU A 344 6.58 -12.03 -28.31
N CYS A 345 6.80 -12.00 -29.62
CA CYS A 345 6.98 -13.22 -30.40
C CYS A 345 8.30 -13.91 -30.00
N GLN A 346 8.41 -15.22 -30.24
CA GLN A 346 9.59 -16.00 -29.89
C GLN A 346 10.92 -15.41 -30.39
N LYS A 347 10.94 -14.79 -31.58
CA LYS A 347 12.14 -14.16 -32.16
C LYS A 347 12.58 -12.92 -31.37
N CYS A 348 11.63 -12.09 -30.94
CA CYS A 348 11.88 -10.90 -30.15
C CYS A 348 12.18 -11.25 -28.69
N TYR A 349 11.51 -12.27 -28.15
CA TYR A 349 11.69 -12.76 -26.78
C TYR A 349 13.11 -13.35 -26.58
N GLY A 350 13.58 -14.19 -27.52
CA GLY A 350 14.93 -14.76 -27.45
C GLY A 350 16.07 -13.75 -27.66
N GLY A 351 15.77 -12.57 -28.20
CA GLY A 351 16.72 -11.48 -28.40
C GLY A 351 16.99 -10.62 -27.17
N GLN A 352 16.25 -10.83 -26.07
CA GLN A 352 16.37 -10.06 -24.82
C GLN A 352 17.33 -10.67 -23.80
N SER A 353 18.25 -11.54 -24.24
CA SER A 353 19.34 -12.00 -23.37
C SER A 353 20.26 -10.81 -23.02
N TYR A 354 19.97 -10.18 -21.88
CA TYR A 354 20.78 -9.25 -21.09
C TYR A 354 21.35 -8.02 -21.84
N LYS A 355 20.77 -6.85 -21.56
CA LYS A 355 21.51 -5.58 -21.53
C LYS A 355 21.24 -4.86 -20.23
#